data_AF-A0ABD2VTI5-F1
#
_entry.id   AF-A0ABD2VTI5-F1
#
_cell.length_a   1.000
_cell.length_b   1.000
_cell.length_c   1.000
_cell.angle_alpha   90.00
_cell.angle_beta   90.00
_cell.angle_gamma   90.00
#
_symmetry.space_group_name_H-M   'P 1'
#
loop_
_entity.id
_entity.type
_entity.pdbx_description
1 polymer ?
#
loop_
_entity_poly.entity_id
_entity_poly.type
_entity_poly.pdbx_seq_one_letter_code
_entity_poly.pdbx_strand_id
1 'polypeptide(L)'
;MLHVKVKITPLHATAVENLKVAGVNNFLHSIFASADVFFNQKLVSASNNLYPYRAYIETLLNYNDDAKKSHLTASLWYSDDAGRFEAAPQERENDVLNSGVVQQQSFTINSRQVDMMGHLHCDVFNQDKMLINGVEMRVRLVRSKDAFCLMDRSIDGNFKVQIDEASLVVRRAKISPSVLLAHANALTRDTVKMPLTRVEIKSFSLPGGILGQTIDNVILGHLPQRVIIGLVDNRGFNGD
;
A
#
# COMPACT_ATOMS: atom_id res chain seq x y z
N MET A 1 -11.84 -5.23 2.10
CA MET A 1 -10.50 -5.75 1.81
C MET A 1 -10.29 -5.79 0.31
N LEU A 2 -9.13 -5.35 -0.15
CA LEU A 2 -8.71 -5.49 -1.54
C LEU A 2 -8.15 -6.91 -1.73
N HIS A 3 -8.56 -7.58 -2.81
CA HIS A 3 -8.03 -8.85 -3.26
C HIS A 3 -7.49 -8.69 -4.67
N VAL A 4 -6.25 -9.09 -4.90
CA VAL A 4 -5.58 -8.95 -6.19
C VAL A 4 -4.83 -10.23 -6.52
N LYS A 5 -5.02 -10.71 -7.75
CA LYS A 5 -4.23 -11.79 -8.33
C LYS A 5 -3.25 -11.22 -9.34
N VAL A 6 -1.97 -11.48 -9.14
CA VAL A 6 -0.92 -10.93 -10.01
C VAL A 6 0.10 -11.97 -10.43
N LYS A 7 0.80 -11.69 -11.53
CA LYS A 7 1.98 -12.42 -11.99
C LYS A 7 3.08 -11.42 -12.30
N ILE A 8 4.32 -11.79 -12.05
CA ILE A 8 5.47 -11.05 -12.58
C ILE A 8 5.85 -11.72 -13.89
N THR A 9 5.85 -10.98 -14.99
CA THR A 9 6.16 -11.50 -16.32
C THR A 9 7.27 -10.69 -16.96
N PRO A 10 8.08 -11.30 -17.85
CA PRO A 10 8.95 -10.55 -18.72
C PRO A 10 8.17 -9.50 -19.55
N LEU A 11 8.77 -8.33 -19.75
CA LEU A 11 8.28 -7.23 -20.56
C LEU A 11 8.24 -7.65 -22.04
N HIS A 12 9.25 -8.40 -22.47
CA HIS A 12 9.39 -8.99 -23.80
C HIS A 12 9.24 -10.51 -23.76
N ALA A 13 8.72 -11.10 -24.83
CA ALA A 13 8.36 -12.53 -24.93
C ALA A 13 9.56 -13.51 -24.97
N THR A 14 10.71 -13.11 -24.43
CA THR A 14 11.85 -14.00 -24.18
C THR A 14 11.62 -14.74 -22.87
N ALA A 15 11.57 -16.07 -22.94
CA ALA A 15 11.53 -16.92 -21.76
C ALA A 15 12.83 -16.71 -20.95
N VAL A 16 12.71 -16.08 -19.78
CA VAL A 16 13.82 -16.00 -18.83
C VAL A 16 13.66 -17.16 -17.86
N GLU A 17 14.50 -18.19 -18.01
CA GLU A 17 14.63 -19.23 -16.98
C GLU A 17 15.21 -18.60 -15.70
N ASN A 18 14.71 -19.02 -14.54
CA ASN A 18 15.16 -18.53 -13.22
C ASN A 18 14.98 -17.03 -12.99
N LEU A 19 13.73 -16.56 -13.03
CA LEU A 19 13.33 -15.21 -12.64
C LEU A 19 13.88 -14.82 -11.27
N LYS A 20 14.97 -14.04 -11.26
CA LYS A 20 15.57 -13.48 -10.04
C LYS A 20 14.90 -12.17 -9.60
N VAL A 21 13.61 -12.00 -9.87
CA VAL A 21 12.83 -10.79 -9.53
C VAL A 21 11.79 -11.10 -8.44
N ALA A 22 11.61 -10.17 -7.52
CA ALA A 22 10.59 -10.23 -6.48
C ALA A 22 9.77 -8.93 -6.45
N GLY A 23 8.60 -8.96 -5.82
CA GLY A 23 7.91 -7.73 -5.46
C GLY A 23 8.66 -7.01 -4.33
N VAL A 24 8.61 -5.67 -4.31
CA VAL A 24 9.00 -4.88 -3.14
C VAL A 24 8.13 -5.27 -1.95
N ASN A 25 8.70 -5.16 -0.75
CA ASN A 25 8.02 -5.51 0.49
C ASN A 25 6.65 -4.81 0.60
N ASN A 26 5.69 -5.52 1.20
CA ASN A 26 4.29 -5.14 1.22
C ASN A 26 3.66 -5.07 -0.20
N PHE A 27 3.97 -6.08 -1.03
CA PHE A 27 3.75 -6.05 -2.48
C PHE A 27 2.33 -5.68 -2.92
N LEU A 28 1.30 -6.18 -2.22
CA LEU A 28 -0.10 -5.82 -2.51
C LEU A 28 -0.32 -4.30 -2.57
N HIS A 29 0.34 -3.58 -1.67
CA HIS A 29 0.23 -2.13 -1.55
C HIS A 29 1.19 -1.38 -2.45
N SER A 30 2.39 -1.92 -2.69
CA SER A 30 3.38 -1.27 -3.57
C SER A 30 2.94 -1.22 -5.04
N ILE A 31 2.05 -2.13 -5.47
CA ILE A 31 1.45 -2.13 -6.82
C ILE A 31 0.64 -0.86 -7.12
N PHE A 32 0.17 -0.13 -6.11
CA PHE A 32 -0.66 1.06 -6.28
C PHE A 32 0.05 2.31 -5.73
N ALA A 33 0.14 3.36 -6.55
CA ALA A 33 0.75 4.64 -6.17
C ALA A 33 -0.22 5.51 -5.36
N SER A 34 -1.52 5.40 -5.62
CA SER A 34 -2.56 6.08 -4.87
C SER A 34 -3.81 5.22 -4.69
N ALA A 35 -4.52 5.48 -3.59
CA ALA A 35 -5.82 4.88 -3.28
C ALA A 35 -6.81 5.98 -2.87
N ASP A 36 -7.64 6.39 -3.83
CA ASP A 36 -8.62 7.46 -3.63
C ASP A 36 -10.00 6.88 -3.32
N VAL A 37 -10.63 7.37 -2.26
CA VAL A 37 -12.00 6.98 -1.88
C VAL A 37 -12.91 8.19 -2.01
N PHE A 38 -14.03 8.02 -2.71
CA PHE A 38 -15.04 9.05 -2.93
C PHE A 38 -16.37 8.61 -2.32
N PHE A 39 -17.04 9.51 -1.62
CA PHE A 39 -18.44 9.37 -1.20
C PHE A 39 -19.28 10.40 -1.93
N ASN A 40 -20.29 9.96 -2.69
CA ASN A 40 -21.13 10.83 -3.52
C ASN A 40 -20.30 11.82 -4.33
N GLN A 41 -19.28 11.31 -5.04
CA GLN A 41 -18.31 12.08 -5.85
C GLN A 41 -17.35 13.01 -5.07
N LYS A 42 -17.49 13.15 -3.76
CA LYS A 42 -16.56 13.92 -2.92
C LYS A 42 -15.41 13.03 -2.46
N LEU A 43 -14.17 13.44 -2.75
CA LEU A 43 -12.97 12.78 -2.24
C LEU A 43 -12.93 12.86 -0.71
N VAL A 44 -12.79 11.72 -0.05
CA VAL A 44 -12.72 11.61 1.43
C VAL A 44 -11.37 11.11 1.94
N SER A 45 -10.57 10.45 1.12
CA SER A 45 -9.19 10.09 1.44
C SER A 45 -8.22 11.23 1.13
N ALA A 46 -7.00 11.15 1.68
CA ALA A 46 -5.88 11.93 1.18
C ALA A 46 -5.49 11.39 -0.21
N SER A 47 -5.45 12.26 -1.22
CA SER A 47 -5.00 11.89 -2.57
C SER A 47 -3.56 12.38 -2.76
N ASN A 48 -2.61 11.43 -2.75
CA ASN A 48 -1.22 11.66 -3.10
C ASN A 48 -0.63 10.36 -3.70
N ASN A 49 0.52 10.46 -4.35
CA ASN A 49 1.24 9.31 -4.91
C ASN A 49 2.16 8.63 -3.86
N LEU A 50 1.82 8.75 -2.57
CA LEU A 50 2.62 8.25 -1.44
C LEU A 50 1.90 7.14 -0.67
N TYR A 51 0.83 6.57 -1.26
CA TYR A 51 0.13 5.42 -0.69
C TYR A 51 1.04 4.24 -0.32
N PRO A 52 2.01 3.80 -1.17
CA PRO A 52 2.82 2.64 -0.81
C PRO A 52 3.69 2.89 0.42
N TYR A 53 4.22 4.10 0.57
CA TYR A 53 4.95 4.53 1.77
C TYR A 53 4.04 4.55 2.99
N ARG A 54 2.81 5.07 2.85
CA ARG A 54 1.81 5.05 3.91
C ARG A 54 1.56 3.63 4.41
N ALA A 55 1.24 2.75 3.47
CA ALA A 55 0.93 1.36 3.76
C ALA A 55 2.11 0.66 4.43
N TYR A 56 3.33 0.85 3.90
CA TYR A 56 4.53 0.26 4.48
C TYR A 56 4.79 0.74 5.92
N ILE A 57 4.75 2.05 6.17
CA ILE A 57 5.01 2.64 7.49
C ILE A 57 3.94 2.23 8.51
N GLU A 58 2.66 2.28 8.12
CA GLU A 58 1.56 1.85 8.99
C GLU A 58 1.70 0.36 9.33
N THR A 59 2.04 -0.50 8.37
CA THR A 59 2.26 -1.93 8.61
C THR A 59 3.49 -2.17 9.50
N LEU A 60 4.58 -1.43 9.28
CA LEU A 60 5.81 -1.56 10.04
C LEU A 60 5.63 -1.18 11.52
N LEU A 61 4.94 -0.07 11.79
CA LEU A 61 4.90 0.54 13.11
C LEU A 61 3.68 0.14 13.95
N ASN A 62 2.55 -0.19 13.34
CA ASN A 62 1.31 -0.46 14.08
C ASN A 62 1.09 -1.95 14.39
N TYR A 63 1.86 -2.85 13.77
CA TYR A 63 1.70 -4.29 13.95
C TYR A 63 2.89 -4.92 14.67
N ASN A 64 2.58 -5.86 15.56
CA ASN A 64 3.57 -6.68 16.26
C ASN A 64 4.10 -7.81 15.37
N ASP A 65 5.10 -8.53 15.87
CA ASP A 65 5.72 -9.63 15.12
C ASP A 65 4.76 -10.78 14.82
N ASP A 66 3.80 -11.06 15.71
CA ASP A 66 2.80 -12.10 15.49
C ASP A 66 1.90 -11.78 14.29
N ALA A 67 1.46 -10.53 14.17
CA ALA A 67 0.71 -10.06 13.02
C ALA A 67 1.55 -10.12 11.73
N LYS A 68 2.82 -9.67 11.80
CA LYS A 68 3.77 -9.67 10.67
C LYS A 68 4.06 -11.08 10.16
N LYS A 69 4.12 -12.07 11.05
CA LYS A 69 4.33 -13.49 10.72
C LYS A 69 3.04 -14.24 10.37
N SER A 70 1.86 -13.64 10.56
CA SER A 70 0.57 -14.25 10.28
C SER A 70 -0.14 -13.58 9.10
N HIS A 71 -1.22 -12.84 9.34
CA HIS A 71 -2.11 -12.33 8.31
C HIS A 71 -1.46 -11.31 7.36
N LEU A 72 -0.41 -10.59 7.79
CA LEU A 72 0.29 -9.66 6.90
C LEU A 72 1.09 -10.37 5.80
N THR A 73 1.37 -11.67 5.94
CA THR A 73 1.94 -12.46 4.84
C THR A 73 1.01 -12.55 3.63
N ALA A 74 -0.32 -12.33 3.82
CA ALA A 74 -1.30 -12.28 2.73
C ALA A 74 -1.15 -11.05 1.81
N SER A 75 -0.45 -10.00 2.26
CA SER A 75 -0.03 -8.85 1.45
C SER A 75 1.43 -8.96 0.99
N LEU A 76 2.05 -10.15 1.14
CA LEU A 76 3.48 -10.42 0.97
C LEU A 76 4.39 -9.53 1.84
N TRP A 77 3.95 -9.24 3.07
CA TRP A 77 4.84 -8.66 4.07
C TRP A 77 5.77 -9.72 4.63
N TYR A 78 7.07 -9.51 4.50
CA TYR A 78 8.11 -10.28 5.18
C TYR A 78 9.15 -9.31 5.71
N SER A 79 9.53 -9.43 6.99
CA SER A 79 10.50 -8.52 7.58
C SER A 79 11.86 -8.63 6.89
N ASP A 80 12.41 -7.48 6.53
CA ASP A 80 13.74 -7.40 5.94
C ASP A 80 14.83 -7.58 7.01
N ASP A 81 15.97 -8.13 6.61
CA ASP A 81 17.13 -8.21 7.48
C ASP A 81 17.79 -6.82 7.64
N ALA A 82 18.27 -6.52 8.85
CA ALA A 82 18.86 -5.23 9.18
C ALA A 82 20.04 -4.90 8.23
N GLY A 83 19.99 -3.72 7.61
CA GLY A 83 21.00 -3.25 6.66
C GLY A 83 20.92 -3.89 5.26
N ARG A 84 19.94 -4.76 4.99
CA ARG A 84 19.78 -5.50 3.72
C ARG A 84 18.46 -5.20 3.01
N PHE A 85 17.80 -4.08 3.35
CA PHE A 85 16.52 -3.66 2.76
C PHE A 85 16.59 -3.50 1.23
N GLU A 86 17.74 -3.05 0.72
CA GLU A 86 17.98 -2.82 -0.71
C GLU A 86 18.46 -4.07 -1.47
N ALA A 87 18.65 -5.20 -0.77
CA ALA A 87 19.21 -6.40 -1.37
C ALA A 87 18.20 -7.04 -2.33
N ALA A 88 18.62 -7.22 -3.58
CA ALA A 88 17.78 -7.81 -4.61
C ALA A 88 18.01 -9.34 -4.69
N PRO A 89 17.03 -10.14 -5.17
CA PRO A 89 17.19 -11.59 -5.22
C PRO A 89 18.34 -12.09 -6.11
N GLN A 90 18.84 -11.25 -7.02
CA GLN A 90 20.01 -11.48 -7.86
C GLN A 90 21.30 -11.60 -7.06
N GLU A 91 21.40 -10.93 -5.91
CA GLU A 91 22.62 -10.76 -5.11
C GLU A 91 22.84 -11.91 -4.10
N ARG A 92 22.08 -13.01 -4.24
CA ARG A 92 22.05 -14.19 -3.37
C ARG A 92 23.41 -14.82 -3.06
N GLU A 93 24.44 -14.60 -3.88
CA GLU A 93 25.75 -15.24 -3.76
C GLU A 93 26.75 -14.47 -2.88
N ASN A 94 26.47 -13.22 -2.49
CA ASN A 94 27.47 -12.32 -1.89
C ASN A 94 27.35 -12.10 -0.36
N ASP A 95 26.72 -13.00 0.40
CA ASP A 95 26.46 -12.84 1.86
C ASP A 95 25.60 -11.60 2.22
N VAL A 96 24.97 -10.95 1.23
CA VAL A 96 24.04 -9.80 1.37
C VAL A 96 22.58 -10.25 1.33
N LEU A 97 22.31 -11.54 1.56
CA LEU A 97 20.97 -12.09 1.41
C LEU A 97 19.98 -11.48 2.41
N ASN A 98 18.84 -11.00 1.91
CA ASN A 98 17.70 -10.61 2.71
C ASN A 98 16.67 -11.77 2.75
N SER A 99 16.42 -12.31 3.93
CA SER A 99 15.47 -13.41 4.13
C SER A 99 14.05 -13.08 3.69
N GLY A 100 13.63 -11.81 3.83
CA GLY A 100 12.31 -11.34 3.42
C GLY A 100 12.09 -11.41 1.91
N VAL A 101 13.05 -10.90 1.12
CA VAL A 101 12.96 -10.90 -0.34
C VAL A 101 12.98 -12.31 -0.93
N VAL A 102 13.70 -13.24 -0.28
CA VAL A 102 13.73 -14.66 -0.66
C VAL A 102 12.35 -15.30 -0.52
N GLN A 103 11.67 -15.03 0.60
CA GLN A 103 10.33 -15.54 0.84
C GLN A 103 9.34 -14.97 -0.15
N GLN A 104 9.38 -13.66 -0.40
CA GLN A 104 8.52 -13.00 -1.40
C GLN A 104 8.70 -13.58 -2.79
N GLN A 105 9.95 -13.77 -3.21
CA GLN A 105 10.27 -14.34 -4.52
C GLN A 105 9.69 -15.76 -4.68
N SER A 106 9.62 -16.55 -3.61
CA SER A 106 9.10 -17.92 -3.68
C SER A 106 7.64 -17.99 -4.17
N PHE A 107 6.86 -16.93 -3.97
CA PHE A 107 5.47 -16.83 -4.42
C PHE A 107 5.36 -16.44 -5.90
N THR A 108 6.35 -15.74 -6.45
CA THR A 108 6.31 -15.17 -7.81
C THR A 108 7.27 -15.83 -8.78
N ILE A 109 8.07 -16.79 -8.32
CA ILE A 109 9.03 -17.53 -9.15
C ILE A 109 8.33 -18.18 -10.36
N ASN A 110 9.01 -18.20 -11.50
CA ASN A 110 8.51 -18.78 -12.75
C ASN A 110 7.18 -18.17 -13.24
N SER A 111 6.95 -16.87 -12.98
CA SER A 111 5.72 -16.16 -13.35
C SER A 111 4.46 -16.78 -12.73
N ARG A 112 4.60 -17.46 -11.58
CA ARG A 112 3.48 -18.03 -10.85
C ARG A 112 2.50 -16.92 -10.44
N GLN A 113 1.20 -17.23 -10.52
CA GLN A 113 0.16 -16.36 -10.00
C GLN A 113 0.22 -16.36 -8.47
N VAL A 114 0.24 -15.17 -7.89
CA VAL A 114 0.08 -14.98 -6.46
C VAL A 114 -1.24 -14.26 -6.19
N ASP A 115 -2.00 -14.83 -5.25
CA ASP A 115 -3.24 -14.27 -4.74
C ASP A 115 -2.93 -13.54 -3.44
N MET A 116 -3.27 -12.25 -3.38
CA MET A 116 -3.01 -11.39 -2.23
C MET A 116 -4.29 -10.73 -1.74
N MET A 117 -4.39 -10.51 -0.43
CA MET A 117 -5.53 -9.84 0.17
C MET A 117 -5.10 -8.98 1.36
N GLY A 118 -5.70 -7.78 1.49
CA GLY A 118 -5.37 -6.84 2.56
C GLY A 118 -6.37 -5.70 2.72
N HIS A 119 -6.22 -4.93 3.80
CA HIS A 119 -7.03 -3.73 4.04
C HIS A 119 -6.41 -2.54 3.30
N LEU A 120 -7.22 -1.74 2.59
CA LEU A 120 -6.71 -0.51 1.99
C LEU A 120 -6.35 0.49 3.08
N HIS A 121 -5.16 1.09 2.98
CA HIS A 121 -4.69 2.11 3.92
C HIS A 121 -5.32 3.47 3.62
N CYS A 122 -6.62 3.58 3.88
CA CYS A 122 -7.39 4.82 3.78
C CYS A 122 -8.09 5.09 5.11
N ASP A 123 -8.01 6.32 5.62
CA ASP A 123 -8.54 6.72 6.94
C ASP A 123 -10.00 6.30 7.16
N VAL A 124 -10.79 6.40 6.09
CA VAL A 124 -12.22 6.13 6.09
C VAL A 124 -12.58 4.65 6.29
N PHE A 125 -11.63 3.74 6.05
CA PHE A 125 -11.82 2.30 6.30
C PHE A 125 -11.41 1.87 7.71
N ASN A 126 -10.79 2.77 8.48
CA ASN A 126 -10.37 2.53 9.86
C ASN A 126 -11.39 3.07 10.89
N GLN A 127 -12.55 3.56 10.43
CA GLN A 127 -13.62 3.99 11.31
C GLN A 127 -14.57 2.82 11.63
N ASP A 128 -15.28 2.91 12.76
CA ASP A 128 -16.14 1.82 13.24
C ASP A 128 -17.61 1.88 12.74
N LYS A 129 -18.09 3.06 12.32
CA LYS A 129 -19.48 3.28 11.87
C LYS A 129 -19.70 2.92 10.39
N MET A 130 -20.41 1.84 10.11
CA MET A 130 -20.78 1.49 8.73
C MET A 130 -21.41 2.65 7.94
N LEU A 131 -21.11 2.71 6.64
CA LEU A 131 -21.72 3.67 5.73
C LEU A 131 -23.24 3.48 5.71
N ILE A 132 -23.97 4.59 5.81
CA ILE A 132 -25.43 4.59 5.71
C ILE A 132 -25.87 4.31 4.27
N ASN A 133 -27.10 3.81 4.13
CA ASN A 133 -27.70 3.59 2.82
C ASN A 133 -27.81 4.91 2.03
N GLY A 134 -27.69 4.81 0.70
CA GLY A 134 -27.77 5.97 -0.20
C GLY A 134 -26.47 6.74 -0.38
N VAL A 135 -25.36 6.30 0.24
CA VAL A 135 -24.02 6.83 -0.04
C VAL A 135 -23.34 5.94 -1.08
N GLU A 136 -23.07 6.50 -2.26
CA GLU A 136 -22.27 5.85 -3.29
C GLU A 136 -20.79 5.93 -2.90
N MET A 137 -20.14 4.78 -2.76
CA MET A 137 -18.70 4.67 -2.54
C MET A 137 -17.99 4.28 -3.83
N ARG A 138 -17.06 5.11 -4.28
CA ARG A 138 -16.16 4.81 -5.39
C ARG A 138 -14.73 4.75 -4.88
N VAL A 139 -14.03 3.66 -5.20
CA VAL A 139 -12.59 3.50 -4.92
C VAL A 139 -11.84 3.56 -6.25
N ARG A 140 -10.84 4.43 -6.34
CA ARG A 140 -9.94 4.55 -7.48
C ARG A 140 -8.53 4.19 -7.02
N LEU A 141 -7.97 3.13 -7.60
CA LEU A 141 -6.59 2.73 -7.39
C LEU A 141 -5.77 3.15 -8.62
N VAL A 142 -4.69 3.88 -8.42
CA VAL A 142 -3.74 4.24 -9.48
C VAL A 142 -2.54 3.33 -9.36
N ARG A 143 -2.14 2.70 -10.46
CA ARG A 143 -1.04 1.73 -10.48
C ARG A 143 0.32 2.43 -10.38
N SER A 144 1.23 1.86 -9.60
CA SER A 144 2.64 2.25 -9.52
C SER A 144 3.39 1.89 -10.81
N LYS A 145 4.55 2.52 -11.02
CA LYS A 145 5.51 2.04 -12.01
C LYS A 145 6.01 0.65 -11.62
N ASP A 146 6.23 -0.22 -12.59
CA ASP A 146 6.77 -1.56 -12.33
C ASP A 146 8.15 -1.49 -11.66
N ALA A 147 8.99 -0.54 -12.06
CA ALA A 147 10.31 -0.30 -11.46
C ALA A 147 10.26 0.12 -9.99
N PHE A 148 9.13 0.68 -9.52
CA PHE A 148 8.94 0.99 -8.09
C PHE A 148 8.48 -0.23 -7.28
N CYS A 149 7.61 -1.09 -7.84
CA CYS A 149 7.01 -2.19 -7.09
C CYS A 149 7.75 -3.52 -7.25
N LEU A 150 8.81 -3.58 -8.07
CA LEU A 150 9.65 -4.76 -8.27
C LEU A 150 11.07 -4.52 -7.75
N MET A 151 11.62 -5.51 -7.05
CA MET A 151 13.03 -5.61 -6.73
C MET A 151 13.74 -6.33 -7.88
N ASP A 152 14.26 -5.55 -8.83
CA ASP A 152 15.05 -6.03 -9.96
C ASP A 152 16.32 -5.20 -10.14
N ARG A 153 17.49 -5.84 -9.99
CA ARG A 153 18.79 -5.27 -10.33
C ARG A 153 19.37 -5.85 -11.62
N SER A 154 18.54 -6.52 -12.43
CA SER A 154 18.96 -6.93 -13.76
C SER A 154 19.23 -5.70 -14.63
N ILE A 155 20.29 -5.76 -15.43
CA ILE A 155 20.72 -4.67 -16.31
C ILE A 155 19.63 -4.33 -17.35
N ASP A 156 18.73 -5.28 -17.62
CA ASP A 156 17.76 -5.17 -18.70
C ASP A 156 16.36 -4.70 -18.26
N GLY A 157 16.09 -4.46 -16.96
CA GLY A 157 14.86 -3.81 -16.47
C GLY A 157 13.56 -4.37 -17.07
N ASN A 158 13.49 -5.69 -17.17
CA ASN A 158 12.67 -6.37 -18.17
C ASN A 158 11.43 -7.04 -17.58
N PHE A 159 10.95 -6.63 -16.41
CA PHE A 159 9.78 -7.26 -15.78
C PHE A 159 8.64 -6.28 -15.58
N LYS A 160 7.42 -6.80 -15.70
CA LYS A 160 6.18 -6.08 -15.44
C LYS A 160 5.27 -6.88 -14.53
N VAL A 161 4.50 -6.17 -13.72
CA VAL A 161 3.41 -6.78 -12.97
C VAL A 161 2.20 -6.93 -13.89
N GLN A 162 1.66 -8.13 -14.02
CA GLN A 162 0.39 -8.35 -14.69
C GLN A 162 -0.68 -8.58 -13.62
N ILE A 163 -1.71 -7.72 -13.60
CA ILE A 163 -2.88 -7.89 -12.74
C ILE A 163 -3.91 -8.69 -13.52
N ASP A 164 -4.14 -9.93 -13.09
CA ASP A 164 -5.10 -10.83 -13.73
C ASP A 164 -6.53 -10.59 -13.18
N GLU A 165 -6.64 -10.35 -11.87
CA GLU A 165 -7.91 -10.10 -11.20
C GLU A 165 -7.72 -9.06 -10.08
N ALA A 166 -8.67 -8.15 -9.92
CA ALA A 166 -8.74 -7.24 -8.78
C ALA A 166 -10.19 -7.09 -8.32
N SER A 167 -10.47 -7.44 -7.06
CA SER A 167 -11.80 -7.39 -6.47
C SER A 167 -11.78 -6.71 -5.09
N LEU A 168 -12.85 -5.98 -4.78
CA LEU A 168 -13.01 -5.32 -3.48
C LEU A 168 -14.10 -6.05 -2.69
N VAL A 169 -13.70 -6.65 -1.57
CA VAL A 169 -14.60 -7.33 -0.64
C VAL A 169 -15.13 -6.33 0.38
N VAL A 170 -16.43 -6.07 0.36
CA VAL A 170 -17.10 -5.09 1.23
C VAL A 170 -18.10 -5.80 2.15
N ARG A 171 -18.08 -5.47 3.44
CA ARG A 171 -19.04 -5.98 4.41
C ARG A 171 -20.34 -5.18 4.32
N ARG A 172 -21.47 -5.88 4.16
CA ARG A 172 -22.82 -5.29 4.17
C ARG A 172 -23.63 -5.85 5.33
N ALA A 173 -24.20 -4.96 6.16
CA ALA A 173 -25.12 -5.37 7.22
C ALA A 173 -26.57 -5.38 6.71
N LYS A 174 -27.31 -6.44 7.07
CA LYS A 174 -28.77 -6.51 6.87
C LYS A 174 -29.45 -6.04 8.15
N ILE A 175 -30.16 -4.92 8.08
CA ILE A 175 -30.87 -4.30 9.20
C ILE A 175 -32.38 -4.52 9.09
N SER A 176 -33.06 -4.53 10.24
CA SER A 176 -34.51 -4.70 10.28
C SER A 176 -35.23 -3.47 9.68
N PRO A 177 -36.46 -3.66 9.13
CA PRO A 177 -37.23 -2.56 8.55
C PRO A 177 -37.51 -1.42 9.54
N SER A 178 -37.72 -1.72 10.83
CA SER A 178 -37.95 -0.72 11.86
C SER A 178 -36.75 0.20 12.07
N VAL A 179 -35.53 -0.35 12.05
CA VAL A 179 -34.29 0.43 12.17
C VAL A 179 -34.05 1.28 10.93
N LEU A 180 -34.35 0.75 9.73
CA LEU A 180 -34.28 1.52 8.49
C LEU A 180 -35.17 2.77 8.53
N LEU A 181 -36.42 2.61 8.97
CA LEU A 181 -37.37 3.72 9.09
C LEU A 181 -36.93 4.72 10.17
N ALA A 182 -36.42 4.23 11.30
CA ALA A 182 -35.89 5.08 12.36
C ALA A 182 -34.70 5.92 11.87
N HIS A 183 -33.77 5.32 11.10
CA HIS A 183 -32.68 6.07 10.47
C HIS A 183 -33.17 7.11 9.47
N ALA A 184 -34.11 6.77 8.60
CA ALA A 184 -34.69 7.74 7.65
C ALA A 184 -35.30 8.94 8.37
N ASN A 185 -36.07 8.71 9.44
CA ASN A 185 -36.66 9.77 10.26
C ASN A 185 -35.58 10.61 10.98
N ALA A 186 -34.54 9.98 11.54
CA ALA A 186 -33.45 10.70 12.21
C ALA A 186 -32.67 11.60 11.23
N LEU A 187 -32.44 11.14 10.01
CA LEU A 187 -31.74 11.87 8.96
C LEU A 187 -32.49 13.12 8.47
N THR A 188 -33.82 13.22 8.70
CA THR A 188 -34.57 14.46 8.44
C THR A 188 -34.25 15.58 9.43
N ARG A 189 -33.73 15.23 10.61
CA ARG A 189 -33.50 16.15 11.73
C ARG A 189 -32.03 16.47 11.94
N ASP A 190 -31.15 15.49 11.78
CA ASP A 190 -29.71 15.63 12.03
C ASP A 190 -28.88 14.84 11.00
N THR A 191 -27.60 15.20 10.91
CA THR A 191 -26.61 14.62 10.00
C THR A 191 -25.79 13.52 10.67
N VAL A 192 -25.32 12.56 9.88
CA VAL A 192 -24.40 11.53 10.40
C VAL A 192 -23.00 12.09 10.51
N LYS A 193 -22.45 12.06 11.73
CA LYS A 193 -21.07 12.43 12.02
C LYS A 193 -20.19 11.18 12.06
N MET A 194 -19.25 11.10 11.12
CA MET A 194 -18.22 10.07 11.07
C MET A 194 -16.87 10.72 11.40
N PRO A 195 -16.38 10.60 12.65
CA PRO A 195 -15.07 11.12 13.01
C PRO A 195 -13.99 10.33 12.26
N LEU A 196 -12.99 11.02 11.75
CA LEU A 196 -11.88 10.45 11.00
C LEU A 196 -10.56 10.98 11.56
N THR A 197 -9.64 10.06 11.88
CA THR A 197 -8.25 10.41 12.15
C THR A 197 -7.50 10.41 10.83
N ARG A 198 -7.02 11.59 10.39
CA ARG A 198 -6.33 11.72 9.11
C ARG A 198 -4.84 11.39 9.23
N VAL A 199 -4.33 10.63 8.27
CA VAL A 199 -2.90 10.42 8.06
C VAL A 199 -2.49 11.14 6.77
N GLU A 200 -1.63 12.13 6.90
CA GLU A 200 -1.08 12.90 5.78
C GLU A 200 0.41 12.59 5.61
N ILE A 201 0.84 12.36 4.37
CA ILE A 201 2.25 12.17 4.03
C ILE A 201 2.68 13.30 3.11
N LYS A 202 3.84 13.86 3.41
CA LYS A 202 4.52 14.87 2.62
C LYS A 202 5.94 14.40 2.38
N SER A 203 6.42 14.55 1.15
CA SER A 203 7.81 14.29 0.78
C SER A 203 8.53 15.61 0.54
N PHE A 204 9.81 15.65 0.91
CA PHE A 204 10.68 16.79 0.67
C PHE A 204 12.01 16.27 0.13
N SER A 205 12.52 16.90 -0.92
CA SER A 205 13.83 16.57 -1.48
C SER A 205 14.91 17.34 -0.74
N LEU A 206 15.88 16.61 -0.19
CA LEU A 206 17.02 17.16 0.52
C LEU A 206 18.28 17.00 -0.35
N PRO A 207 19.07 18.05 -0.60
CA PRO A 207 20.36 17.90 -1.29
C PRO A 207 21.35 17.11 -0.43
N GLY A 208 22.21 16.32 -1.09
CA GLY A 208 23.25 15.54 -0.41
C GLY A 208 24.28 16.44 0.28
N GLY A 209 24.80 15.98 1.42
CA GLY A 209 25.88 16.65 2.16
C GLY A 209 25.44 17.79 3.08
N ILE A 210 24.14 18.04 3.24
CA ILE A 210 23.63 19.01 4.22
C ILE A 210 23.54 18.41 5.62
N LEU A 211 23.80 19.22 6.64
CA LEU A 211 23.66 18.85 8.06
C LEU A 211 22.34 19.33 8.66
N GLY A 212 21.64 20.24 8.01
CA GLY A 212 20.38 20.79 8.49
C GLY A 212 19.62 21.50 7.38
N GLN A 213 18.30 21.38 7.43
CA GLN A 213 17.36 22.09 6.57
C GLN A 213 16.13 22.45 7.39
N THR A 214 15.78 23.73 7.38
CA THR A 214 14.50 24.19 7.92
C THR A 214 13.45 24.04 6.82
N ILE A 215 12.37 23.33 7.13
CA ILE A 215 11.22 23.20 6.24
C ILE A 215 10.08 23.99 6.87
N ASP A 216 9.75 25.12 6.25
CA ASP A 216 8.68 25.97 6.74
C ASP A 216 7.31 25.41 6.33
N ASN A 217 6.29 25.66 7.15
CA ASN A 217 4.89 25.33 6.86
C ASN A 217 4.63 23.84 6.53
N VAL A 218 5.41 22.93 7.13
CA VAL A 218 5.22 21.47 6.98
C VAL A 218 3.81 21.05 7.37
N ILE A 219 3.21 21.68 8.36
CA ILE A 219 1.83 21.43 8.79
C ILE A 219 1.04 22.71 8.63
N LEU A 220 -0.06 22.64 7.88
CA LEU A 220 -1.01 23.73 7.70
C LEU A 220 -2.35 23.29 8.32
N GLY A 221 -2.80 23.99 9.35
CA GLY A 221 -4.06 23.70 10.04
C GLY A 221 -3.87 22.82 11.27
N HIS A 222 -4.52 21.65 11.29
CA HIS A 222 -4.56 20.79 12.48
C HIS A 222 -3.19 20.22 12.82
N LEU A 223 -2.76 20.43 14.06
CA LEU A 223 -1.51 19.86 14.58
C LEU A 223 -1.64 18.33 14.71
N PRO A 224 -0.66 17.55 14.21
CA PRO A 224 -0.68 16.11 14.31
C PRO A 224 -0.39 15.66 15.74
N GLN A 225 -0.99 14.53 16.14
CA GLN A 225 -0.67 13.89 17.43
C GLN A 225 0.64 13.10 17.38
N ARG A 226 1.08 12.70 16.18
CA ARG A 226 2.30 11.92 15.95
C ARG A 226 2.95 12.37 14.65
N VAL A 227 4.27 12.56 14.68
CA VAL A 227 5.09 12.82 13.50
C VAL A 227 6.06 11.66 13.32
N ILE A 228 6.13 11.13 12.11
CA ILE A 228 7.07 10.09 11.71
C ILE A 228 7.91 10.67 10.57
N ILE A 229 9.23 10.52 10.67
CA ILE A 229 10.18 11.02 9.67
C ILE A 229 10.92 9.80 9.12
N GLY A 230 10.96 9.70 7.80
CA GLY A 230 11.72 8.68 7.07
C GLY A 230 12.62 9.33 6.04
N LEU A 231 13.77 8.70 5.78
CA LEU A 231 14.71 9.11 4.74
C LEU A 231 14.82 7.97 3.72
N VAL A 232 14.85 8.32 2.44
CA VAL A 232 14.97 7.39 1.33
C VAL A 232 15.83 8.04 0.24
N ASP A 233 16.65 7.25 -0.45
CA ASP A 233 17.38 7.75 -1.63
C ASP A 233 16.36 8.23 -2.67
N ASN A 234 16.63 9.37 -3.30
CA ASN A 234 15.78 9.92 -4.35
C ASN A 234 15.60 8.94 -5.52
N ARG A 235 16.59 8.08 -5.81
CA ARG A 235 16.45 7.03 -6.83
C ARG A 235 15.38 6.00 -6.44
N GLY A 236 15.50 5.45 -5.23
CA GLY A 236 14.50 4.53 -4.68
C GLY A 236 13.11 5.17 -4.56
N PHE A 237 13.03 6.46 -4.25
CA PHE A 237 11.75 7.20 -4.23
C PHE A 237 11.03 7.24 -5.58
N ASN A 238 11.79 7.36 -6.66
CA ASN A 238 11.25 7.43 -8.02
C ASN A 238 11.06 6.05 -8.68
N GLY A 239 11.62 5.00 -8.05
CA GLY A 239 11.68 3.64 -8.57
C GLY A 239 12.73 3.48 -9.67
N ASP A 240 13.87 4.15 -9.53
CA ASP A 240 15.01 4.13 -10.47
C ASP A 240 16.21 3.36 -9.90
#